data_AF-A0A7U2QYW1-F1
#
_entry.id   AF-A0A7U2QYW1-F1
#
_cell.length_a   1.000
_cell.length_b   1.000
_cell.length_c   1.000
_cell.angle_alpha   90.00
_cell.angle_beta   90.00
_cell.angle_gamma   90.00
#
_symmetry.space_group_name_H-M   'P 1'
#
loop_
_entity.id
_entity.type
_entity.pdbx_description
1 polymer ?
#
loop_
_entity_poly.entity_id
_entity_poly.type
_entity_poly.pdbx_seq_one_letter_code
_entity_poly.pdbx_strand_id
1 'polypeptide(L)'
;MDSTRTISELKSSFIRAQVRILSESLEAPEDWRSYAAASEEDDLSDKVVGDVLQKLNSALKQHNRIVYSSQAIQHVAQQIASLYWTSVNDAIRDQNSFERGIEKTVDLSNHLNLTQLPVELEDQSASEEERLRYQKLRERLVTLDNQRQQQRRRLEQLRRLQRLLEPFQEPQQNIQPNLITRDGELVQELEKMRMLVARVGGRIQHSKKRFDSQEDPASYQLDSDRKLEALLDMTG
;
A
#
# COMPACT_ATOMS: atom_id res chain seq x y z
N MET A 1 22.83 -19.08 -3.82
CA MET A 1 21.63 -19.48 -3.03
C MET A 1 20.72 -18.26 -2.88
N ASP A 2 20.46 -17.54 -3.97
CA ASP A 2 19.96 -16.16 -3.93
C ASP A 2 18.61 -15.99 -4.66
N SER A 3 18.15 -17.04 -5.33
CA SER A 3 16.99 -17.03 -6.22
C SER A 3 15.62 -17.06 -5.50
N THR A 4 15.59 -17.21 -4.17
CA THR A 4 14.35 -17.33 -3.38
C THR A 4 14.05 -16.10 -2.52
N ARG A 5 14.94 -15.10 -2.49
CA ARG A 5 14.75 -13.90 -1.67
C ARG A 5 13.82 -12.93 -2.37
N THR A 6 12.88 -12.36 -1.62
CA THR A 6 12.02 -11.29 -2.14
C THR A 6 12.84 -10.03 -2.43
N ILE A 7 12.37 -9.18 -3.35
CA ILE A 7 13.05 -7.91 -3.68
C ILE A 7 13.27 -7.04 -2.43
N SER A 8 12.30 -7.02 -1.52
CA SER A 8 12.41 -6.30 -0.24
C SER A 8 13.52 -6.87 0.65
N GLU A 9 13.67 -8.20 0.69
CA GLU A 9 14.76 -8.85 1.42
C GLU A 9 16.12 -8.52 0.81
N LEU A 10 16.24 -8.54 -0.52
CA LEU A 10 17.47 -8.15 -1.22
C LEU A 10 17.85 -6.70 -0.89
N LYS A 11 16.91 -5.75 -1.03
CA LYS A 11 17.13 -4.33 -0.68
C LYS A 11 17.49 -4.14 0.78
N SER A 12 16.78 -4.81 1.69
CA SER A 12 17.10 -4.74 3.13
C SER A 12 18.48 -5.33 3.45
N SER A 13 18.88 -6.41 2.76
CA SER A 13 20.20 -7.04 2.95
C SER A 13 21.33 -6.15 2.45
N PHE A 14 21.12 -5.45 1.33
CA PHE A 14 22.06 -4.46 0.81
C PHE A 14 22.21 -3.29 1.79
N ILE A 15 21.11 -2.71 2.27
CA ILE A 15 21.14 -1.61 3.23
C ILE A 15 21.84 -2.05 4.52
N ARG A 16 21.57 -3.25 5.03
CA ARG A 16 22.28 -3.80 6.20
C ARG A 16 23.79 -3.91 5.96
N ALA A 17 24.19 -4.38 4.78
CA ALA A 17 25.61 -4.48 4.43
C ALA A 17 26.28 -3.09 4.37
N GLN A 18 25.62 -2.12 3.73
CA GLN A 18 26.13 -0.74 3.64
C GLN A 18 26.18 -0.06 5.01
N VAL A 19 25.14 -0.20 5.83
CA VAL A 19 25.14 0.31 7.20
C VAL A 19 26.27 -0.31 8.01
N ARG A 20 26.53 -1.62 7.86
CA ARG A 20 27.64 -2.29 8.55
C ARG A 20 29.00 -1.68 8.19
N ILE A 21 29.26 -1.48 6.90
CA ILE A 21 30.51 -0.87 6.40
C ILE A 21 30.65 0.57 6.90
N LEU A 22 29.59 1.37 6.79
CA LEU A 22 29.61 2.78 7.20
C LEU A 22 29.59 2.98 8.73
N SER A 23 29.23 1.93 9.49
CA SER A 23 29.19 1.93 10.96
C SER A 23 30.46 1.39 11.62
N GLU A 24 31.47 1.07 10.81
CA GLU A 24 32.75 0.58 11.32
C GLU A 24 33.36 1.59 12.31
N SER A 25 33.99 1.08 13.36
CA SER A 25 34.55 1.94 14.40
C SER A 25 35.67 2.79 13.84
N LEU A 26 35.69 4.07 14.22
CA LEU A 26 36.76 4.97 13.86
C LEU A 26 38.00 4.62 14.70
N GLU A 27 39.11 4.38 14.02
CA GLU A 27 40.43 4.23 14.62
C GLU A 27 41.21 5.54 14.49
N ALA A 28 42.12 5.80 15.44
CA ALA A 28 43.03 6.93 15.32
C ALA A 28 43.96 6.68 14.12
N PRO A 29 44.09 7.62 13.17
CA PRO A 29 45.15 7.53 12.16
C PRO A 29 46.53 7.45 12.84
N GLU A 30 47.43 6.59 12.37
CA GLU A 30 48.76 6.41 12.99
C GLU A 30 49.55 7.71 13.11
N ASP A 31 49.33 8.64 12.17
CA ASP A 31 49.98 9.95 12.11
C ASP A 31 49.12 11.10 12.66
N TRP A 32 48.11 10.84 13.51
CA TRP A 32 47.19 11.89 14.01
C TRP A 32 47.92 13.08 14.66
N ARG A 33 49.11 12.85 15.22
CA ARG A 33 49.99 13.86 15.82
C ARG A 33 50.57 14.84 14.79
N SER A 34 50.77 14.40 13.55
CA SER A 34 51.27 15.27 12.47
C SER A 34 50.22 16.29 12.00
N TYR A 35 48.95 15.99 12.24
CA TYR A 35 47.81 16.86 11.91
C TYR A 35 47.41 17.79 13.07
N ALA A 36 47.90 17.51 14.28
CA ALA A 36 47.69 18.39 15.42
C ALA A 36 48.59 19.63 15.26
N ALA A 37 47.98 20.80 15.12
CA ALA A 37 48.73 22.06 15.14
C ALA A 37 49.53 22.15 16.45
N ALA A 38 50.81 22.55 16.37
CA ALA A 38 51.68 22.68 17.52
C ALA A 38 51.01 23.56 18.59
N SER A 39 50.49 22.94 19.64
CA SER A 39 49.91 23.65 20.79
C SER A 39 51.01 23.96 21.78
N GLU A 40 51.00 25.18 22.33
CA GLU A 40 51.96 25.64 23.35
C GLU A 40 51.65 25.08 24.76
N GLU A 41 50.54 24.35 24.92
CA GLU A 41 50.13 23.71 26.18
C GLU A 41 50.15 22.19 26.03
N ASP A 42 50.67 21.50 27.06
CA ASP A 42 50.80 20.05 27.26
C ASP A 42 50.27 19.15 26.13
N ASP A 43 51.19 18.42 25.49
CA ASP A 43 50.89 17.41 24.47
C ASP A 43 49.74 16.49 24.90
N LEU A 44 48.66 16.46 24.10
CA LEU A 44 47.52 15.57 24.30
C LEU A 44 47.98 14.12 24.47
N SER A 45 47.77 13.57 25.66
CA SER A 45 48.18 12.20 25.95
C SER A 45 47.37 11.20 25.10
N ASP A 46 48.05 10.14 24.63
CA ASP A 46 47.46 9.06 23.83
C ASP A 46 46.25 8.41 24.52
N LYS A 47 46.28 8.39 25.86
CA LYS A 47 45.21 7.88 26.71
C LYS A 47 43.94 8.71 26.61
N VAL A 48 44.05 10.04 26.64
CA VAL A 48 42.89 10.93 26.52
C VAL A 48 42.27 10.81 25.14
N VAL A 49 43.08 10.71 24.08
CA VAL A 49 42.58 10.49 22.72
C VAL A 49 41.90 9.13 22.58
N GLY A 50 42.49 8.08 23.14
CA GLY A 50 41.88 6.74 23.20
C GLY A 50 40.54 6.75 23.94
N ASP A 51 40.45 7.41 25.09
CA ASP A 51 39.21 7.52 25.89
C ASP A 51 38.12 8.31 25.15
N VAL A 52 38.49 9.41 24.47
CA VAL A 52 37.56 10.21 23.66
C VAL A 52 37.06 9.42 22.46
N LEU A 53 37.95 8.72 21.75
CA LEU A 53 37.60 7.83 20.64
C LEU A 53 36.68 6.69 21.09
N GLN A 54 36.94 6.10 22.25
CA GLN A 54 36.09 5.06 22.81
C GLN A 54 34.69 5.61 23.13
N LYS A 55 34.61 6.80 23.76
CA LYS A 55 33.33 7.47 24.03
C LYS A 55 32.59 7.80 22.74
N LEU A 56 33.27 8.34 21.73
CA LEU A 56 32.70 8.65 20.41
C LEU A 56 32.16 7.38 19.74
N ASN A 57 32.97 6.33 19.65
CA ASN A 57 32.57 5.06 19.08
C ASN A 57 31.37 4.45 19.83
N SER A 58 31.28 4.62 21.15
CA SER A 58 30.12 4.17 21.94
C SER A 58 28.85 4.97 21.61
N ALA A 59 28.96 6.29 21.47
CA ALA A 59 27.84 7.16 21.10
C ALA A 59 27.38 6.88 19.66
N LEU A 60 28.31 6.65 18.74
CA LEU A 60 28.02 6.30 17.35
C LEU A 60 27.29 4.95 17.28
N LYS A 61 27.73 3.93 18.03
CA LYS A 61 27.02 2.64 18.14
C LYS A 61 25.60 2.80 18.67
N GLN A 62 25.39 3.64 19.68
CA GLN A 62 24.05 3.92 20.22
C GLN A 62 23.16 4.59 19.17
N HIS A 63 23.66 5.63 18.50
CA HIS A 63 22.93 6.32 17.44
C HIS A 63 22.60 5.39 16.26
N ASN A 64 23.57 4.60 15.80
CA ASN A 64 23.40 3.67 14.69
C ASN A 64 22.31 2.63 15.00
N ARG A 65 22.27 2.11 16.24
CA ARG A 65 21.23 1.15 16.67
C ARG A 65 19.82 1.74 16.66
N ILE A 66 19.68 3.03 16.97
CA ILE A 66 18.38 3.73 16.99
C ILE A 66 17.94 4.05 15.56
N VAL A 67 18.81 4.68 14.77
CA VAL A 67 18.49 5.17 13.42
C VAL A 67 18.36 4.02 12.42
N TYR A 68 19.28 3.06 12.45
CA TYR A 68 19.29 1.91 11.55
C TYR A 68 18.75 0.64 12.22
N SER A 69 17.62 0.78 12.93
CA SER A 69 16.90 -0.37 13.47
C SER A 69 16.48 -1.33 12.35
N SER A 70 16.29 -2.61 12.68
CA SER A 70 15.86 -3.62 11.70
C SER A 70 14.53 -3.24 11.04
N GLN A 71 13.62 -2.63 11.80
CA GLN A 71 12.33 -2.13 11.33
C GLN A 71 12.50 -0.92 10.40
N ALA A 72 13.36 0.04 10.74
CA ALA A 72 13.63 1.20 9.89
C ALA A 72 14.21 0.77 8.54
N ILE A 73 15.16 -0.18 8.55
CA ILE A 73 15.75 -0.72 7.32
C ILE A 73 14.70 -1.45 6.47
N GLN A 74 13.82 -2.24 7.08
CA GLN A 74 12.72 -2.90 6.37
C GLN A 74 11.75 -1.88 5.77
N HIS A 75 11.37 -0.85 6.52
CA HIS A 75 10.46 0.18 6.06
C HIS A 75 11.03 1.00 4.91
N VAL A 76 12.30 1.43 5.00
CA VAL A 76 12.99 2.13 3.91
C VAL A 76 13.11 1.24 2.67
N ALA A 77 13.45 -0.05 2.85
CA ALA A 77 13.49 -1.00 1.74
C ALA A 77 12.12 -1.13 1.05
N GLN A 78 11.03 -1.16 1.83
CA GLN A 78 9.66 -1.19 1.32
C GLN A 78 9.26 0.10 0.62
N GLN A 79 9.63 1.28 1.15
CA GLN A 79 9.39 2.57 0.50
C GLN A 79 10.13 2.69 -0.83
N ILE A 80 11.39 2.28 -0.90
CA ILE A 80 12.14 2.27 -2.15
C ILE A 80 11.50 1.29 -3.15
N ALA A 81 10.96 0.16 -2.67
CA ALA A 81 10.20 -0.74 -3.53
C ALA A 81 8.90 -0.09 -4.03
N SER A 82 8.11 0.57 -3.17
CA SER A 82 6.86 1.23 -3.58
C SER A 82 7.11 2.39 -4.54
N LEU A 83 8.13 3.20 -4.31
CA LEU A 83 8.51 4.29 -5.21
C LEU A 83 8.91 3.77 -6.59
N TYR A 84 9.71 2.71 -6.63
CA TYR A 84 10.06 2.04 -7.88
C TYR A 84 8.81 1.52 -8.62
N TRP A 85 7.88 0.89 -7.91
CA TRP A 85 6.63 0.42 -8.54
C TRP A 85 5.76 1.57 -9.01
N THR A 86 5.75 2.68 -8.29
CA THR A 86 5.02 3.89 -8.69
C THR A 86 5.63 4.47 -9.96
N SER A 87 6.96 4.60 -10.04
CA SER A 87 7.63 5.07 -11.25
C SER A 87 7.45 4.13 -12.44
N VAL A 88 7.42 2.81 -12.22
CA VAL A 88 7.11 1.84 -13.29
C VAL A 88 5.67 2.01 -13.77
N ASN A 89 4.72 2.20 -12.87
CA ASN A 89 3.32 2.46 -13.24
C ASN A 89 3.16 3.78 -14.00
N ASP A 90 3.88 4.83 -13.59
CA ASP A 90 3.84 6.14 -14.24
C ASP A 90 4.49 6.06 -15.64
N ALA A 91 5.61 5.36 -15.78
CA ALA A 91 6.23 5.09 -17.07
C ALA A 91 5.27 4.34 -18.03
N ILE A 92 4.49 3.37 -17.54
CA ILE A 92 3.49 2.68 -18.38
C ILE A 92 2.39 3.65 -18.86
N ARG A 93 2.03 4.67 -18.07
CA ARG A 93 1.05 5.68 -18.48
C ARG A 93 1.62 6.63 -19.54
N ASP A 94 2.91 6.91 -19.47
CA ASP A 94 3.63 7.71 -20.45
C ASP A 94 4.13 6.81 -21.60
N GLN A 95 3.33 6.72 -22.67
CA GLN A 95 3.61 5.92 -23.86
C GLN A 95 4.95 6.22 -24.56
N ASN A 96 5.62 7.33 -24.22
CA ASN A 96 6.92 7.71 -24.77
C ASN A 96 8.12 7.30 -23.89
N SER A 97 7.89 6.71 -22.71
CA SER A 97 8.97 6.32 -21.79
C SER A 97 9.62 4.97 -22.13
N PHE A 98 9.03 4.19 -23.05
CA PHE A 98 9.58 2.91 -23.51
C PHE A 98 10.93 3.07 -24.23
N GLU A 99 11.30 4.29 -24.66
CA GLU A 99 12.63 4.59 -25.23
C GLU A 99 13.77 4.45 -24.21
N ARG A 100 13.49 4.52 -22.89
CA ARG A 100 14.56 4.50 -21.88
C ARG A 100 15.11 3.09 -21.59
N GLY A 101 14.52 2.05 -22.17
CA GLY A 101 14.94 0.66 -21.94
C GLY A 101 14.71 0.19 -20.50
N ILE A 102 14.82 -1.12 -20.29
CA ILE A 102 14.69 -1.73 -18.96
C ILE A 102 16.09 -1.90 -18.37
N GLU A 103 16.31 -1.46 -17.12
CA GLU A 103 17.59 -1.70 -16.45
C GLU A 103 17.83 -3.22 -16.26
N LYS A 104 19.09 -3.65 -16.35
CA LYS A 104 19.46 -5.07 -16.23
C LYS A 104 19.10 -5.71 -14.87
N THR A 105 18.88 -4.89 -13.86
CA THR A 105 18.53 -5.27 -12.48
C THR A 105 17.02 -5.40 -12.25
N VAL A 106 16.20 -5.11 -13.26
CA VAL A 106 14.74 -5.16 -13.13
C VAL A 106 14.25 -6.59 -13.00
N ASP A 107 13.31 -6.79 -12.10
CA ASP A 107 12.67 -8.09 -11.91
C ASP A 107 11.72 -8.41 -13.06
N LEU A 108 12.14 -9.31 -13.95
CA LEU A 108 11.35 -9.85 -15.05
C LEU A 108 10.27 -10.85 -14.58
N SER A 109 10.15 -11.09 -13.28
CA SER A 109 9.04 -11.85 -12.73
C SER A 109 7.75 -11.02 -12.69
N ASN A 110 7.79 -9.69 -12.73
CA ASN A 110 6.57 -8.88 -12.76
C ASN A 110 6.06 -8.67 -14.20
N HIS A 111 4.76 -8.89 -14.39
CA HIS A 111 4.04 -8.63 -15.64
C HIS A 111 4.29 -7.21 -16.19
N LEU A 112 4.29 -6.21 -15.31
CA LEU A 112 4.46 -4.80 -15.69
C LEU A 112 5.81 -4.53 -16.36
N ASN A 113 6.87 -5.15 -15.85
CA ASN A 113 8.21 -5.02 -16.42
C ASN A 113 8.33 -5.80 -17.73
N LEU A 114 7.62 -6.93 -17.86
CA LEU A 114 7.57 -7.69 -19.11
C LEU A 114 6.88 -6.91 -20.22
N THR A 115 5.85 -6.12 -19.92
CA THR A 115 5.19 -5.27 -20.93
C THR A 115 6.07 -4.15 -21.46
N GLN A 116 7.09 -3.75 -20.69
CA GLN A 116 8.07 -2.74 -21.11
C GLN A 116 9.17 -3.31 -22.02
N LEU A 117 9.24 -4.64 -22.20
CA LEU A 117 10.32 -5.25 -22.98
C LEU A 117 10.19 -4.89 -24.48
N PRO A 118 11.26 -4.33 -25.08
CA PRO A 118 11.30 -4.06 -26.51
C PRO A 118 10.96 -5.29 -27.33
N VAL A 119 10.24 -5.07 -28.44
CA VAL A 119 9.88 -6.14 -29.38
C VAL A 119 11.13 -6.66 -30.09
N GLU A 120 12.07 -5.77 -30.39
CA GLU A 120 13.32 -6.06 -31.06
C GLU A 120 14.51 -5.59 -30.22
N LEU A 121 15.67 -6.24 -30.40
CA LEU A 121 16.92 -5.82 -29.78
C LEU A 121 17.48 -4.63 -30.58
N GLU A 122 17.46 -3.44 -29.98
CA GLU A 122 17.94 -2.19 -30.59
C GLU A 122 19.47 -2.11 -30.70
N ASP A 123 20.19 -3.06 -30.09
CA ASP A 123 21.65 -3.14 -30.17
C ASP A 123 22.10 -3.39 -31.62
N GLN A 124 22.73 -2.37 -32.21
CA GLN A 124 23.25 -2.41 -33.59
C GLN A 124 24.44 -3.37 -33.75
N SER A 125 25.11 -3.73 -32.65
CA SER A 125 26.22 -4.69 -32.63
C SER A 125 25.79 -6.15 -32.47
N ALA A 126 24.51 -6.42 -32.21
CA ALA A 126 24.01 -7.78 -31.99
C ALA A 126 23.91 -8.56 -33.31
N SER A 127 24.36 -9.81 -33.29
CA SER A 127 24.21 -10.72 -34.44
C SER A 127 22.75 -11.07 -34.69
N GLU A 128 22.38 -11.40 -35.93
CA GLU A 128 21.03 -11.87 -36.29
C GLU A 128 20.61 -13.09 -35.46
N GLU A 129 21.55 -13.98 -35.12
CA GLU A 129 21.31 -15.14 -34.26
C GLU A 129 20.90 -14.74 -32.84
N GLU A 130 21.51 -13.68 -32.30
CA GLU A 130 21.23 -13.16 -30.96
C GLU A 130 19.85 -12.50 -30.91
N ARG A 131 19.47 -11.79 -31.98
CA ARG A 131 18.13 -11.20 -32.13
C ARG A 131 17.05 -12.29 -32.17
N LEU A 132 17.25 -13.35 -32.95
CA LEU A 132 16.34 -14.50 -33.00
C LEU A 132 16.26 -15.22 -31.64
N ARG A 133 17.39 -15.35 -30.93
CA ARG A 133 17.42 -15.94 -29.60
C ARG A 133 16.62 -15.12 -28.59
N TYR A 134 16.77 -13.79 -28.62
CA TYR A 134 16.01 -12.88 -27.77
C TYR A 134 14.51 -13.00 -28.03
N GLN A 135 14.07 -12.98 -29.29
CA GLN A 135 12.66 -13.12 -29.65
C GLN A 135 12.07 -14.42 -29.09
N LYS A 136 12.74 -15.56 -29.29
CA LYS A 136 12.32 -16.86 -28.73
C LYS A 136 12.22 -16.84 -27.20
N LEU A 137 13.17 -16.20 -26.52
CA LEU A 137 13.15 -16.09 -25.06
C LEU A 137 12.02 -15.16 -24.59
N ARG A 138 11.77 -14.07 -25.29
CA ARG A 138 10.68 -13.13 -25.02
C ARG A 138 9.31 -13.81 -25.16
N GLU A 139 9.09 -14.56 -26.23
CA GLU A 139 7.87 -15.36 -26.42
C GLU A 139 7.67 -16.37 -25.29
N ARG A 140 8.75 -17.06 -24.89
CA ARG A 140 8.72 -17.99 -23.76
C ARG A 140 8.39 -17.27 -22.44
N LEU A 141 8.90 -16.07 -22.22
CA LEU A 141 8.60 -15.28 -21.01
C LEU A 141 7.13 -14.85 -21.00
N VAL A 142 6.60 -14.35 -22.12
CA VAL A 142 5.19 -13.95 -22.24
C VAL A 142 4.25 -15.13 -22.02
N THR A 143 4.56 -16.30 -22.59
CA THR A 143 3.74 -17.51 -22.40
C THR A 143 3.73 -17.98 -20.94
N LEU A 144 4.88 -17.97 -20.25
CA LEU A 144 4.98 -18.29 -18.83
C LEU A 144 4.25 -17.26 -17.95
N ASP A 145 4.31 -15.98 -18.28
CA ASP A 145 3.57 -14.95 -17.55
C ASP A 145 2.06 -15.14 -17.68
N ASN A 146 1.57 -15.42 -18.90
CA ASN A 146 0.16 -15.72 -19.13
C ASN A 146 -0.32 -16.92 -18.29
N GLN A 147 0.47 -18.01 -18.23
CA GLN A 147 0.15 -19.16 -17.39
C GLN A 147 0.11 -18.79 -15.90
N ARG A 148 1.08 -17.99 -15.44
CA ARG A 148 1.13 -17.50 -14.06
C ARG A 148 -0.09 -16.65 -13.71
N GLN A 149 -0.51 -15.76 -14.61
CA GLN A 149 -1.71 -14.93 -14.42
C GLN A 149 -2.98 -15.77 -14.33
N GLN A 150 -3.13 -16.77 -15.20
CA GLN A 150 -4.26 -17.70 -15.14
C GLN A 150 -4.31 -18.45 -13.80
N GLN A 151 -3.17 -18.93 -13.32
CA GLN A 151 -3.08 -19.59 -12.01
C GLN A 151 -3.44 -18.65 -10.86
N ARG A 152 -2.93 -17.41 -10.89
CA ARG A 152 -3.27 -16.39 -9.87
C ARG A 152 -4.77 -16.08 -9.84
N ARG A 153 -5.39 -15.87 -11.01
CA ARG A 153 -6.85 -15.66 -11.11
C ARG A 153 -7.63 -16.84 -10.56
N ARG A 154 -7.22 -18.08 -10.86
CA ARG A 154 -7.84 -19.28 -10.31
C ARG A 154 -7.71 -19.35 -8.79
N LEU A 155 -6.54 -19.02 -8.24
CA LEU A 155 -6.34 -18.96 -6.79
C LEU A 155 -7.21 -17.88 -6.13
N GLU A 156 -7.34 -16.71 -6.74
CA GLU A 156 -8.21 -15.64 -6.25
C GLU A 156 -9.68 -16.06 -6.27
N GLN A 157 -10.14 -16.72 -7.34
CA GLN A 157 -11.48 -17.28 -7.43
C GLN A 157 -11.73 -18.31 -6.32
N LEU A 158 -10.80 -19.24 -6.11
CA LEU A 158 -10.91 -20.25 -5.05
C LEU A 158 -10.92 -19.63 -3.66
N ARG A 159 -10.07 -18.63 -3.40
CA ARG A 159 -10.08 -17.87 -2.14
C ARG A 159 -11.38 -17.12 -1.94
N ARG A 160 -11.94 -16.53 -2.99
CA ARG A 160 -13.26 -15.88 -2.94
C ARG A 160 -14.36 -16.88 -2.61
N LEU A 161 -14.37 -18.04 -3.25
CA LEU A 161 -15.31 -19.11 -2.94
C LEU A 161 -15.13 -19.60 -1.50
N GLN A 162 -13.90 -19.76 -1.04
CA GLN A 162 -13.60 -20.14 0.34
C GLN A 162 -14.17 -19.11 1.33
N ARG A 163 -14.01 -17.80 1.08
CA ARG A 163 -14.63 -16.74 1.90
C ARG A 163 -16.16 -16.78 1.87
N LEU A 164 -16.78 -17.15 0.75
CA LEU A 164 -18.24 -17.33 0.68
C LEU A 164 -18.71 -18.59 1.42
N LEU A 165 -17.85 -19.60 1.54
CA LEU A 165 -18.14 -20.84 2.26
C LEU A 165 -17.79 -20.76 3.74
N GLU A 166 -17.00 -19.76 4.17
CA GLU A 166 -16.61 -19.53 5.56
C GLU A 166 -17.83 -19.44 6.52
N PRO A 167 -18.93 -18.73 6.19
CA PRO A 167 -20.14 -18.71 7.02
C PRO A 167 -20.83 -20.09 7.15
N PHE A 168 -20.63 -20.99 6.18
CA PHE A 168 -21.21 -22.34 6.19
C PHE A 168 -20.44 -23.34 7.04
N GLN A 169 -19.23 -22.99 7.52
CA GLN A 169 -18.47 -23.86 8.42
C GLN A 169 -19.15 -24.00 9.79
N GLU A 170 -19.83 -22.94 10.24
CA GLU A 170 -20.61 -22.92 11.48
C GLU A 170 -22.06 -22.46 11.20
N PRO A 171 -22.88 -23.34 10.59
CA PRO A 171 -24.21 -22.96 10.12
C PRO A 171 -25.15 -22.57 11.27
N GLN A 172 -24.93 -23.12 12.47
CA GLN A 172 -25.73 -22.81 13.66
C GLN A 172 -25.48 -21.40 14.21
N GLN A 173 -24.27 -20.86 14.05
CA GLN A 173 -23.91 -19.54 14.57
C GLN A 173 -24.09 -18.44 13.52
N ASN A 174 -23.73 -18.70 12.25
CA ASN A 174 -23.70 -17.67 11.22
C ASN A 174 -24.95 -17.62 10.33
N ILE A 175 -25.58 -18.77 10.08
CA ILE A 175 -26.68 -18.89 9.11
C ILE A 175 -28.03 -18.84 9.83
N GLN A 176 -28.22 -19.64 10.88
CA GLN A 176 -29.49 -19.73 11.62
C GLN A 176 -30.06 -18.40 12.14
N PRO A 177 -29.28 -17.45 12.70
CA PRO A 177 -29.84 -16.15 13.11
C PRO A 177 -30.25 -15.26 11.93
N ASN A 178 -29.64 -15.47 10.75
CA ASN A 178 -29.93 -14.71 9.53
C ASN A 178 -31.03 -15.34 8.66
N LEU A 179 -31.58 -16.49 9.05
CA LEU A 179 -32.78 -17.04 8.41
C LEU A 179 -34.01 -16.24 8.83
N ILE A 180 -34.84 -15.87 7.84
CA ILE A 180 -36.18 -15.29 8.04
C ILE A 180 -37.09 -16.40 8.61
N THR A 181 -36.88 -16.72 9.88
CA THR A 181 -37.80 -17.55 10.65
C THR A 181 -38.96 -16.67 11.12
N ARG A 182 -40.13 -17.28 11.36
CA ARG A 182 -41.34 -16.55 11.81
C ARG A 182 -41.11 -15.72 13.09
N ASP A 183 -40.13 -16.11 13.91
CA ASP A 183 -39.77 -15.46 15.16
C ASP A 183 -38.39 -14.76 15.12
N GLY A 184 -37.81 -14.59 13.92
CA GLY A 184 -36.47 -14.03 13.74
C GLY A 184 -36.36 -12.55 14.12
N GLU A 185 -35.15 -12.13 14.52
CA GLU A 185 -34.85 -10.75 14.98
C GLU A 185 -35.30 -9.70 13.96
N LEU A 186 -35.11 -9.96 12.66
CA LEU A 186 -35.51 -9.07 11.58
C LEU A 186 -37.04 -8.89 11.46
N VAL A 187 -37.83 -9.94 11.75
CA VAL A 187 -39.30 -9.84 11.75
C VAL A 187 -39.75 -8.99 12.94
N GLN A 188 -39.11 -9.14 14.11
CA GLN A 188 -39.39 -8.30 15.27
C GLN A 188 -39.02 -6.84 15.02
N GLU A 189 -37.92 -6.56 14.32
CA GLU A 189 -37.57 -5.19 13.93
C GLU A 189 -38.52 -4.61 12.87
N LEU A 190 -38.96 -5.41 11.89
CA LEU A 190 -39.98 -5.00 10.92
C LEU A 190 -41.32 -4.70 11.59
N GLU A 191 -41.71 -5.46 12.60
CA GLU A 191 -42.93 -5.21 13.36
C GLU A 191 -42.83 -3.93 14.21
N LYS A 192 -41.67 -3.68 14.84
CA LYS A 192 -41.36 -2.40 15.51
C LYS A 192 -41.42 -1.23 14.53
N MET A 193 -40.84 -1.37 13.34
CA MET A 193 -40.92 -0.35 12.28
C MET A 193 -42.35 -0.12 11.82
N ARG A 194 -43.15 -1.17 11.64
CA ARG A 194 -44.56 -1.06 11.26
C ARG A 194 -45.39 -0.35 12.33
N MET A 195 -45.13 -0.61 13.61
CA MET A 195 -45.74 0.13 14.72
C MET A 195 -45.31 1.59 14.77
N LEU A 196 -44.03 1.88 14.55
CA LEU A 196 -43.51 3.25 14.48
C LEU A 196 -44.11 4.01 13.30
N VAL A 197 -44.22 3.39 12.12
CA VAL A 197 -44.87 3.98 10.94
C VAL A 197 -46.36 4.24 11.19
N ALA A 198 -47.08 3.31 11.81
CA ALA A 198 -48.48 3.53 12.18
C ALA A 198 -48.63 4.69 13.18
N ARG A 199 -47.73 4.79 14.16
CA ARG A 199 -47.73 5.88 15.16
C ARG A 199 -47.35 7.23 14.54
N VAL A 200 -46.38 7.27 13.64
CA VAL A 200 -45.96 8.49 12.92
C VAL A 200 -47.04 8.92 11.94
N GLY A 201 -47.59 8.00 11.15
CA GLY A 201 -48.72 8.28 10.25
C GLY A 201 -49.97 8.75 11.01
N GLY A 202 -50.24 8.14 12.17
CA GLY A 202 -51.25 8.61 13.11
C GLY A 202 -50.96 10.02 13.59
N ARG A 203 -49.77 10.31 14.13
CA ARG A 203 -49.40 11.66 14.58
C ARG A 203 -49.47 12.71 13.47
N ILE A 204 -49.10 12.37 12.24
CA ILE A 204 -49.19 13.25 11.07
C ILE A 204 -50.66 13.51 10.70
N GLN A 205 -51.53 12.49 10.74
CA GLN A 205 -52.96 12.71 10.54
C GLN A 205 -53.59 13.54 11.66
N HIS A 206 -53.16 13.35 12.92
CA HIS A 206 -53.64 14.13 14.05
C HIS A 206 -53.09 15.56 14.04
N SER A 207 -51.86 15.79 13.57
CA SER A 207 -51.32 17.15 13.36
C SER A 207 -51.99 17.84 12.18
N LYS A 208 -52.28 17.10 11.09
CA LYS A 208 -53.07 17.61 9.96
C LYS A 208 -54.50 17.97 10.39
N LYS A 209 -55.17 17.12 11.18
CA LYS A 209 -56.48 17.45 11.77
C LYS A 209 -56.43 18.63 12.73
N ARG A 210 -55.37 18.80 13.53
CA ARG A 210 -55.20 19.98 14.39
C ARG A 210 -54.95 21.26 13.59
N PHE A 211 -54.24 21.19 12.48
CA PHE A 211 -54.13 22.30 11.51
C PHE A 211 -55.48 22.61 10.85
N ASP A 212 -56.27 21.60 10.52
CA ASP A 212 -57.60 21.73 9.89
C ASP A 212 -58.69 22.21 10.88
N SER A 213 -58.44 22.11 12.19
CA SER A 213 -59.36 22.57 13.25
C SER A 213 -59.13 24.03 13.65
N GLN A 214 -58.10 24.66 13.10
CA GLN A 214 -57.64 25.98 13.52
C GLN A 214 -57.27 26.86 12.32
N GLU A 215 -58.04 26.80 11.23
CA GLU A 215 -58.06 27.89 10.24
C GLU A 215 -59.49 28.16 9.76
N ASP A 216 -59.93 29.39 10.02
CA ASP A 216 -61.09 30.05 9.41
C ASP A 216 -61.02 30.00 7.87
N PRO A 217 -62.15 30.05 7.16
CA PRO A 217 -62.22 29.83 5.72
C PRO A 217 -61.84 31.10 4.94
N ALA A 218 -60.57 31.50 4.98
CA ALA A 218 -59.94 32.34 3.96
C ALA A 218 -58.48 32.57 4.31
N SER A 219 -57.55 31.84 3.68
CA SER A 219 -56.49 32.47 2.87
C SER A 219 -55.48 31.43 2.34
N TYR A 220 -55.22 31.51 1.03
CA TYR A 220 -54.10 30.94 0.27
C TYR A 220 -53.90 29.42 0.25
N GLN A 221 -54.57 28.77 -0.72
CA GLN A 221 -54.00 27.65 -1.46
C GLN A 221 -52.68 28.10 -2.11
N LEU A 222 -51.57 28.00 -1.38
CA LEU A 222 -50.24 28.03 -1.97
C LEU A 222 -49.92 26.63 -2.48
N ASP A 223 -49.87 26.56 -3.80
CA ASP A 223 -49.51 25.43 -4.65
C ASP A 223 -48.39 24.59 -4.03
N SER A 224 -48.71 23.32 -3.74
CA SER A 224 -47.84 22.37 -3.03
C SER A 224 -46.51 22.16 -3.75
N ASP A 225 -46.48 22.40 -5.05
CA ASP A 225 -45.34 22.14 -5.91
C ASP A 225 -44.21 23.16 -5.66
N ARG A 226 -44.54 24.42 -5.36
CA ARG A 226 -43.53 25.44 -5.00
C ARG A 226 -42.88 25.20 -3.64
N LYS A 227 -43.57 24.53 -2.71
CA LYS A 227 -42.98 24.15 -1.41
C LYS A 227 -42.02 22.97 -1.54
N LEU A 228 -42.24 22.09 -2.52
CA LEU A 228 -41.33 20.98 -2.80
C LEU A 228 -40.05 21.47 -3.50
N GLU A 229 -40.16 22.41 -4.44
CA GLU A 229 -38.98 23.04 -5.06
C GLU A 229 -38.10 23.76 -4.02
N ALA A 230 -38.69 24.54 -3.12
CA ALA A 230 -37.95 25.26 -2.08
C ALA A 230 -37.25 24.34 -1.05
N LEU A 231 -37.73 23.10 -0.87
CA LEU A 231 -37.08 22.12 0.01
C LEU A 231 -35.93 21.38 -0.65
N LEU A 232 -35.97 21.23 -1.98
CA LEU A 232 -34.90 20.59 -2.75
C LEU A 232 -33.70 21.55 -2.95
N ASP A 233 -33.96 22.84 -3.15
CA ASP A 233 -32.92 23.86 -3.31
C ASP A 233 -32.12 24.14 -2.02
N MET A 234 -32.63 23.75 -0.84
CA MET A 234 -31.93 23.92 0.45
C MET A 234 -30.93 22.80 0.76
N THR A 235 -30.70 21.88 -0.17
CA THR A 235 -29.74 20.75 -0.03
C THR A 235 -28.57 20.80 -1.02
N GLY A 236 -28.24 22.00 -1.50
CA GLY A 236 -26.99 22.31 -2.21
C GLY A 236 -25.92 22.86 -1.27
#